data_AF-A0A367EMQ2-F1
#
_entry.id   AF-A0A367EMQ2-F1
#
_cell.length_a   1.000
_cell.length_b   1.000
_cell.length_c   1.000
_cell.angle_alpha   90.00
_cell.angle_beta   90.00
_cell.angle_gamma   90.00
#
_symmetry.space_group_name_H-M   'P 1'
#
loop_
_entity.id
_entity.type
_entity.pdbx_description
1 polymer ?
#
loop_
_entity_poly.entity_id
_entity_poly.type
_entity_poly.pdbx_seq_one_letter_code
_entity_poly.pdbx_strand_id
1 'polypeptide(L)'
;MNDAPQADARPLPVQAQDLIRDAARADLVVMPHRQHLGPAYAALHTQRPAFDRATAALDWLEQHLPTIQHMINLTHQQGMHHLPWQLCETLGALLLYRPAYGVWVSTHELALESAHLSTSARALAQMMRALAAAYQGVARFTDAAALYEQAACLEHDAGYLRGEALALEGLGAALVELGRVNEALEVFKRAHAMFAYLGHPQGEALITRRIGAALGDAGRYQQATTMLLEAFQSFAQDNDLFNQAGVLLEWAKVSAVQGKSQRAKIQLETAAKYAYLVGARAMEATASAWLGKIAIALDEGAEAQRHLSHACQLLTKMGSPQADEVQMLLEELSPA
;
A
#
# COMPACT_ATOMS: atom_id res chain seq x y z
N MET A 1 34.39 -18.74 22.66
CA MET A 1 33.25 -19.61 23.01
C MET A 1 32.08 -19.12 22.18
N ASN A 2 31.65 -19.94 21.22
CA ASN A 2 30.49 -19.66 20.37
C ASN A 2 29.22 -19.79 21.20
N ASP A 3 28.60 -18.67 21.57
CA ASP A 3 27.19 -18.67 21.99
C ASP A 3 26.33 -18.74 20.73
N ALA A 4 26.11 -19.97 20.25
CA ALA A 4 25.02 -20.21 19.31
C ALA A 4 23.71 -19.84 20.01
N PRO A 5 22.82 -19.04 19.41
CA PRO A 5 21.55 -18.69 20.03
C PRO A 5 20.79 -19.98 20.35
N GLN A 6 20.44 -20.17 21.62
CA GLN A 6 19.62 -21.29 22.06
C GLN A 6 18.31 -21.26 21.26
N ALA A 7 18.03 -22.34 20.52
CA ALA A 7 16.77 -22.49 19.82
C ALA A 7 15.62 -22.37 20.83
N ASP A 8 14.63 -21.52 20.53
CA ASP A 8 13.44 -21.36 21.36
C ASP A 8 12.76 -22.73 21.53
N ALA A 9 12.75 -23.24 22.77
CA ALA A 9 12.29 -24.59 23.09
C ALA A 9 10.76 -24.73 23.11
N ARG A 10 10.02 -23.63 22.90
CA ARG A 10 8.54 -23.63 22.90
C ARG A 10 8.00 -24.28 21.62
N PRO A 11 6.77 -24.85 21.63
CA PRO A 11 6.17 -25.41 20.42
C PRO A 11 6.00 -24.35 19.31
N LEU A 12 6.23 -24.73 18.06
CA LEU A 12 6.12 -23.83 16.90
C LEU A 12 4.80 -23.03 16.83
N PRO A 13 3.61 -23.61 17.08
CA PRO A 13 2.37 -22.82 17.10
C PRO A 13 2.37 -21.71 18.15
N VAL A 14 3.00 -21.92 19.30
CA VAL A 14 3.10 -20.93 20.37
C VAL A 14 4.02 -19.78 19.93
N GLN A 15 5.17 -20.11 19.34
CA GLN A 15 6.08 -19.11 18.80
C GLN A 15 5.41 -18.25 17.73
N ALA A 16 4.67 -18.88 16.80
CA ALA A 16 3.94 -18.18 15.76
C ALA A 16 2.84 -17.26 16.32
N GLN A 17 2.08 -17.74 17.31
CA GLN A 17 1.02 -16.94 17.94
C GLN A 17 1.56 -15.74 18.72
N ASP A 18 2.68 -15.89 19.41
CA ASP A 18 3.34 -14.77 20.09
C ASP A 18 3.85 -13.75 19.07
N LEU A 19 4.46 -14.21 17.97
CA LEU A 19 4.91 -13.32 16.90
C LEU A 19 3.74 -12.57 16.23
N ILE A 20 2.61 -13.26 15.97
CA ILE A 20 1.38 -12.63 15.47
C ILE A 20 0.92 -11.55 16.45
N ARG A 21 0.92 -11.83 17.76
CA ARG A 21 0.48 -10.86 18.78
C ARG A 21 1.35 -9.62 18.78
N ASP A 22 2.68 -9.78 18.76
CA ASP A 22 3.60 -8.65 18.78
C ASP A 22 3.57 -7.85 17.49
N ALA A 23 3.48 -8.51 16.33
CA ALA A 23 3.34 -7.84 15.05
C ALA A 23 1.98 -7.12 14.89
N ALA A 24 0.89 -7.73 15.34
CA ALA A 24 -0.44 -7.09 15.35
C ALA A 24 -0.46 -5.83 16.23
N ARG A 25 0.27 -5.83 17.36
CA ARG A 25 0.43 -4.64 18.21
C ARG A 25 1.14 -3.50 17.49
N ALA A 26 2.13 -3.80 16.64
CA ALA A 26 2.79 -2.79 15.83
C ALA A 26 1.89 -2.28 14.69
N ASP A 27 1.25 -3.20 13.95
CA ASP A 27 0.34 -2.90 12.84
C ASP A 27 -0.83 -1.99 13.27
N LEU A 28 -1.42 -2.24 14.45
CA LEU A 28 -2.49 -1.42 15.01
C LEU A 28 -2.07 0.02 15.36
N VAL A 29 -0.81 0.27 15.69
CA VAL A 29 -0.33 1.64 15.96
C VAL A 29 -0.29 2.45 14.66
N VAL A 30 0.00 1.80 13.54
CA VAL A 30 0.08 2.45 12.23
C VAL A 30 -1.31 2.60 11.59
N MET A 31 -2.15 1.57 11.70
CA MET A 31 -3.46 1.50 11.06
C MET A 31 -4.60 1.13 12.03
N PRO A 32 -4.92 1.97 13.02
CA PRO A 32 -5.87 1.62 14.09
C PRO A 32 -7.32 1.40 13.62
N HIS A 33 -7.70 1.92 12.45
CA HIS A 33 -9.06 1.87 11.91
C HIS A 33 -9.23 0.84 10.77
N ARG A 34 -8.15 0.14 10.41
CA ARG A 34 -8.21 -0.98 9.46
C ARG A 34 -9.00 -2.12 10.10
N GLN A 35 -9.82 -2.79 9.29
CA GLN A 35 -10.45 -4.03 9.74
C GLN A 35 -9.46 -5.18 9.67
N HIS A 36 -9.39 -5.95 10.76
CA HIS A 36 -8.57 -7.13 10.88
C HIS A 36 -9.46 -8.35 11.14
N LEU A 37 -9.05 -9.50 10.60
CA LEU A 37 -9.75 -10.78 10.72
C LEU A 37 -9.16 -11.66 11.82
N GLY A 38 -7.85 -11.58 12.03
CA GLY A 38 -7.12 -12.44 12.95
C GLY A 38 -7.59 -12.30 14.39
N PRO A 39 -7.79 -13.40 15.14
CA PRO A 39 -8.24 -13.37 16.52
C PRO A 39 -7.30 -12.59 17.46
N ALA A 40 -6.02 -12.45 17.10
CA ALA A 40 -5.07 -11.65 17.85
C ALA A 40 -5.49 -10.18 17.99
N TYR A 41 -6.12 -9.60 16.96
CA TYR A 41 -6.52 -8.20 16.96
C TYR A 41 -7.69 -7.91 17.91
N ALA A 42 -8.62 -8.87 18.08
CA ALA A 42 -9.79 -8.72 18.94
C ALA A 42 -9.41 -8.38 20.40
N ALA A 43 -8.31 -8.94 20.89
CA ALA A 43 -7.83 -8.69 22.25
C ALA A 43 -7.01 -7.39 22.39
N LEU A 44 -6.56 -6.79 21.29
CA LEU A 44 -5.61 -5.67 21.29
C LEU A 44 -6.26 -4.29 21.19
N HIS A 45 -7.45 -4.17 20.60
CA HIS A 45 -8.14 -2.88 20.43
C HIS A 45 -8.43 -2.15 21.75
N THR A 46 -8.47 -2.86 22.88
CA THR A 46 -8.71 -2.30 24.21
C THR A 46 -7.44 -2.04 25.01
N GLN A 47 -6.27 -2.38 24.44
CA GLN A 47 -4.98 -2.27 25.13
C GLN A 47 -4.29 -0.95 24.82
N ARG A 48 -3.34 -0.56 25.70
CA ARG A 48 -2.50 0.61 25.43
C ARG A 48 -1.59 0.33 24.21
N PRO A 49 -1.36 1.34 23.35
CA PRO A 49 -0.43 1.22 22.22
C PRO A 49 0.94 0.70 22.67
N ALA A 50 1.50 -0.25 21.90
CA ALA A 50 2.81 -0.83 22.20
C ALA A 50 3.98 0.08 21.82
N PHE A 51 3.72 1.04 20.93
CA PHE A 51 4.69 2.01 20.42
C PHE A 51 4.14 3.42 20.61
N ASP A 52 5.03 4.37 20.83
CA ASP A 52 4.73 5.79 21.03
C ASP A 52 4.40 6.52 19.71
N ARG A 53 4.95 6.05 18.59
CA ARG A 53 4.73 6.61 17.25
C ARG A 53 4.67 5.52 16.18
N ALA A 54 3.87 5.77 15.13
CA ALA A 54 3.71 4.86 13.98
C ALA A 54 5.05 4.51 13.31
N THR A 55 5.98 5.46 13.20
CA THR A 55 7.29 5.22 12.60
C THR A 55 8.13 4.22 13.40
N ALA A 56 8.04 4.20 14.73
CA ALA A 56 8.74 3.21 15.57
C ALA A 56 8.13 1.81 15.42
N ALA A 57 6.80 1.73 15.27
CA ALA A 57 6.12 0.47 14.95
C ALA A 57 6.53 -0.08 13.57
N LEU A 58 6.62 0.79 12.56
CA LEU A 58 7.13 0.44 11.23
C LEU A 58 8.59 -0.03 11.27
N ASP A 59 9.45 0.66 12.03
CA ASP A 59 10.86 0.26 12.22
C ASP A 59 10.96 -1.14 12.85
N TRP A 60 10.12 -1.42 13.85
CA TRP A 60 10.05 -2.73 14.50
C TRP A 60 9.58 -3.83 13.53
N LEU A 61 8.51 -3.58 12.77
CA LEU A 61 8.00 -4.53 11.78
C LEU A 61 9.03 -4.81 10.69
N GLU A 62 9.72 -3.77 10.20
CA GLU A 62 10.79 -3.89 9.21
C GLU A 62 11.96 -4.73 9.74
N GLN A 63 12.36 -4.53 10.99
CA GLN A 63 13.41 -5.33 11.65
C GLN A 63 13.01 -6.81 11.81
N HIS A 64 11.72 -7.08 12.06
CA HIS A 64 11.20 -8.44 12.27
C HIS A 64 10.68 -9.12 11.00
N LEU A 65 10.69 -8.43 9.85
CA LEU A 65 10.21 -8.95 8.58
C LEU A 65 10.86 -10.29 8.19
N PRO A 66 12.19 -10.51 8.32
CA PRO A 66 12.79 -11.80 8.01
C PRO A 66 12.28 -12.93 8.92
N THR A 67 12.04 -12.64 10.20
CA THR A 67 11.51 -13.60 11.17
C THR A 67 10.06 -13.95 10.85
N ILE A 68 9.23 -12.97 10.51
CA ILE A 68 7.83 -13.18 10.11
C ILE A 68 7.78 -14.00 8.82
N GLN A 69 8.59 -13.65 7.82
CA GLN A 69 8.71 -14.42 6.57
C GLN A 69 9.12 -15.87 6.82
N HIS A 70 10.14 -16.10 7.68
CA HIS A 70 10.55 -17.45 8.05
C HIS A 70 9.42 -18.23 8.72
N MET A 71 8.67 -17.60 9.64
CA MET A 71 7.56 -18.23 10.33
C MET A 71 6.40 -18.58 9.39
N ILE A 72 6.09 -17.72 8.40
CA ILE A 72 5.10 -18.01 7.35
C ILE A 72 5.50 -19.26 6.58
N ASN A 73 6.75 -19.33 6.10
CA ASN A 73 7.26 -20.48 5.35
C ASN A 73 7.21 -21.77 6.18
N LEU A 74 7.69 -21.72 7.41
CA LEU A 74 7.79 -22.89 8.29
C LEU A 74 6.40 -23.41 8.67
N THR A 75 5.47 -22.54 9.06
CA THR A 75 4.12 -22.96 9.43
C THR A 75 3.31 -23.49 8.24
N HIS A 76 3.51 -22.92 7.04
CA HIS A 76 2.93 -23.45 5.81
C HIS A 76 3.45 -24.86 5.50
N GLN A 77 4.77 -25.08 5.51
CA GLN A 77 5.38 -26.38 5.23
C GLN A 77 4.94 -27.48 6.21
N GLN A 78 4.63 -27.11 7.45
CA GLN A 78 4.14 -28.03 8.48
C GLN A 78 2.61 -28.24 8.43
N GLY A 79 1.92 -27.72 7.41
CA GLY A 79 0.47 -27.89 7.24
C GLY A 79 -0.39 -27.07 8.22
N MET A 80 0.18 -26.10 8.92
CA MET A 80 -0.51 -25.28 9.92
C MET A 80 -1.25 -24.11 9.26
N HIS A 81 -2.12 -24.39 8.28
CA HIS A 81 -2.67 -23.42 7.33
C HIS A 81 -3.48 -22.25 7.93
N HIS A 82 -3.82 -22.29 9.22
CA HIS A 82 -4.45 -21.16 9.91
C HIS A 82 -3.47 -20.04 10.29
N LEU A 83 -2.16 -20.30 10.35
CA LEU A 83 -1.15 -19.32 10.80
C LEU A 83 -0.59 -18.41 9.68
N PRO A 84 -0.27 -18.91 8.46
CA PRO A 84 0.36 -18.09 7.43
C PRO A 84 -0.42 -16.82 7.07
N TRP A 85 -1.74 -16.92 6.88
CA TRP A 85 -2.55 -15.74 6.52
C TRP A 85 -2.68 -14.74 7.67
N GLN A 86 -2.65 -15.20 8.93
CA GLN A 86 -2.63 -14.31 10.10
C GLN A 86 -1.30 -13.56 10.20
N LEU A 87 -0.18 -14.25 9.97
CA LEU A 87 1.14 -13.62 9.92
C LEU A 87 1.21 -12.57 8.79
N CYS A 88 0.72 -12.89 7.59
CA CYS A 88 0.66 -11.92 6.49
C CYS A 88 -0.24 -10.72 6.78
N GLU A 89 -1.36 -10.92 7.47
CA GLU A 89 -2.24 -9.81 7.87
C GLU A 89 -1.49 -8.75 8.69
N THR A 90 -0.62 -9.19 9.61
CA THR A 90 0.19 -8.30 10.47
C THR A 90 1.23 -7.47 9.71
N LEU A 91 1.53 -7.82 8.45
CA LEU A 91 2.45 -7.07 7.62
C LEU A 91 1.78 -5.92 6.86
N GLY A 92 0.45 -5.80 6.89
CA GLY A 92 -0.25 -4.89 5.98
C GLY A 92 0.11 -3.41 6.16
N ALA A 93 0.30 -2.93 7.40
CA ALA A 93 0.82 -1.57 7.61
C ALA A 93 2.24 -1.41 7.06
N LEU A 94 3.14 -2.35 7.34
CA LEU A 94 4.51 -2.29 6.85
C LEU A 94 4.53 -2.24 5.32
N LEU A 95 3.81 -3.15 4.67
CA LEU A 95 3.85 -3.31 3.22
C LEU A 95 3.15 -2.17 2.48
N LEU A 96 2.17 -1.50 3.09
CA LEU A 96 1.59 -0.29 2.49
C LEU A 96 2.56 0.91 2.57
N TYR A 97 3.28 1.07 3.67
CA TYR A 97 4.13 2.26 3.90
C TYR A 97 5.56 2.08 3.37
N ARG A 98 6.11 0.88 3.51
CA ARG A 98 7.51 0.48 3.21
C ARG A 98 7.51 -0.90 2.52
N PRO A 99 6.98 -0.99 1.29
CA PRO A 99 6.86 -2.26 0.59
C PRO A 99 8.22 -2.92 0.39
N ALA A 100 8.29 -4.21 0.68
CA ALA A 100 9.36 -5.09 0.26
C ALA A 100 8.77 -6.06 -0.77
N TYR A 101 8.69 -5.65 -2.04
CA TYR A 101 7.81 -6.30 -3.03
C TYR A 101 8.10 -7.79 -3.23
N GLY A 102 9.37 -8.21 -3.24
CA GLY A 102 9.72 -9.63 -3.33
C GLY A 102 9.23 -10.46 -2.14
N VAL A 103 9.34 -9.93 -0.92
CA VAL A 103 8.81 -10.57 0.29
C VAL A 103 7.29 -10.54 0.28
N TRP A 104 6.69 -9.43 -0.14
CA TRP A 104 5.24 -9.27 -0.22
C TRP A 104 4.63 -10.35 -1.12
N VAL A 105 5.09 -10.46 -2.37
CA VAL A 105 4.58 -11.44 -3.33
C VAL A 105 4.74 -12.85 -2.80
N SER A 106 5.96 -13.25 -2.43
CA SER A 106 6.24 -14.64 -2.01
C SER A 106 5.48 -15.08 -0.76
N THR A 107 5.38 -14.21 0.25
CA THR A 107 4.64 -14.54 1.48
C THR A 107 3.13 -14.62 1.25
N HIS A 108 2.59 -13.76 0.39
CA HIS A 108 1.14 -13.71 0.14
C HIS A 108 0.66 -14.80 -0.82
N GLU A 109 1.50 -15.30 -1.71
CA GLU A 109 1.20 -16.52 -2.50
C GLU A 109 1.01 -17.74 -1.58
N LEU A 110 1.94 -17.95 -0.63
CA LEU A 110 1.83 -19.04 0.37
C LEU A 110 0.65 -18.87 1.33
N ALA A 111 0.39 -17.63 1.74
CA ALA A 111 -0.73 -17.32 2.62
C ALA A 111 -2.07 -17.47 1.91
N LEU A 112 -2.15 -17.17 0.61
CA LEU A 112 -3.35 -17.39 -0.20
C LEU A 112 -3.68 -18.89 -0.29
N GLU A 113 -2.68 -19.73 -0.58
CA GLU A 113 -2.85 -21.19 -0.59
C GLU A 113 -3.29 -21.70 0.80
N SER A 114 -2.66 -21.22 1.87
CA SER A 114 -3.02 -21.59 3.23
C SER A 114 -4.44 -21.11 3.62
N ALA A 115 -4.83 -19.91 3.20
CA ALA A 115 -6.18 -19.40 3.42
C ALA A 115 -7.22 -20.29 2.74
N HIS A 116 -6.95 -20.72 1.49
CA HIS A 116 -7.78 -21.66 0.75
C HIS A 116 -7.93 -22.99 1.51
N LEU A 117 -6.82 -23.57 1.97
CA LEU A 117 -6.80 -24.83 2.73
C LEU A 117 -7.44 -24.70 4.14
N SER A 118 -7.46 -23.51 4.72
CA SER A 118 -8.11 -23.24 6.01
C SER A 118 -9.62 -23.03 5.93
N THR A 119 -10.20 -23.02 4.72
CA THR A 119 -11.65 -22.81 4.43
C THR A 119 -12.23 -21.47 4.92
N SER A 120 -11.39 -20.47 5.19
CA SER A 120 -11.84 -19.13 5.57
C SER A 120 -12.03 -18.25 4.33
N ALA A 121 -13.27 -18.08 3.87
CA ALA A 121 -13.60 -17.25 2.71
C ALA A 121 -13.13 -15.79 2.88
N ARG A 122 -13.28 -15.23 4.08
CA ARG A 122 -12.83 -13.85 4.38
C ARG A 122 -11.31 -13.71 4.36
N ALA A 123 -10.58 -14.69 4.93
CA ALA A 123 -9.12 -14.68 4.86
C ALA A 123 -8.65 -14.85 3.41
N LEU A 124 -9.32 -15.70 2.63
CA LEU A 124 -9.03 -15.90 1.22
C LEU A 124 -9.19 -14.60 0.43
N ALA A 125 -10.34 -13.92 0.52
CA ALA A 125 -10.57 -12.63 -0.13
C ALA A 125 -9.54 -11.56 0.29
N GLN A 126 -9.20 -11.51 1.58
CA GLN A 126 -8.19 -10.58 2.08
C GLN A 126 -6.79 -10.87 1.50
N MET A 127 -6.38 -12.13 1.44
CA MET A 127 -5.10 -12.52 0.85
C MET A 127 -5.07 -12.25 -0.66
N MET A 128 -6.18 -12.48 -1.37
CA MET A 128 -6.30 -12.12 -2.80
C MET A 128 -6.10 -10.63 -3.02
N ARG A 129 -6.80 -9.78 -2.25
CA ARG A 129 -6.64 -8.32 -2.31
C ARG A 129 -5.22 -7.85 -2.00
N ALA A 130 -4.59 -8.44 -0.98
CA ALA A 130 -3.25 -8.05 -0.57
C ALA A 130 -2.17 -8.53 -1.57
N LEU A 131 -2.34 -9.73 -2.15
CA LEU A 131 -1.47 -10.20 -3.24
C LEU A 131 -1.68 -9.38 -4.53
N ALA A 132 -2.92 -9.01 -4.85
CA ALA A 132 -3.21 -8.14 -5.97
C ALA A 132 -2.52 -6.77 -5.84
N ALA A 133 -2.51 -6.18 -4.63
CA ALA A 133 -1.76 -4.95 -4.36
C ALA A 133 -0.25 -5.13 -4.58
N ALA A 134 0.31 -6.28 -4.17
CA ALA A 134 1.70 -6.62 -4.42
C ALA A 134 1.99 -6.71 -5.93
N TYR A 135 1.11 -7.39 -6.68
CA TYR A 135 1.19 -7.52 -8.14
C TYR A 135 1.11 -6.16 -8.85
N GLN A 136 0.25 -5.24 -8.41
CA GLN A 136 0.26 -3.86 -8.92
C GLN A 136 1.62 -3.18 -8.69
N GLY A 137 2.19 -3.33 -7.50
CA GLY A 137 3.48 -2.74 -7.14
C GLY A 137 4.66 -3.25 -7.98
N VAL A 138 4.54 -4.46 -8.56
CA VAL A 138 5.51 -5.05 -9.50
C VAL A 138 5.01 -5.04 -10.96
N ALA A 139 4.05 -4.16 -11.27
CA ALA A 139 3.50 -3.95 -12.62
C ALA A 139 2.84 -5.17 -13.29
N ARG A 140 2.39 -6.17 -12.50
CA ARG A 140 1.58 -7.31 -12.96
C ARG A 140 0.08 -6.97 -12.92
N PHE A 141 -0.31 -5.95 -13.67
CA PHE A 141 -1.65 -5.35 -13.56
C PHE A 141 -2.80 -6.28 -13.97
N THR A 142 -2.59 -7.14 -14.98
CA THR A 142 -3.60 -8.13 -15.40
C THR A 142 -3.89 -9.15 -14.29
N ASP A 143 -2.84 -9.67 -13.65
CA ASP A 143 -2.97 -10.62 -12.54
C ASP A 143 -3.62 -9.96 -11.32
N ALA A 144 -3.25 -8.71 -11.03
CA ALA A 144 -3.87 -7.94 -9.96
C ALA A 144 -5.37 -7.73 -10.20
N ALA A 145 -5.78 -7.33 -11.42
CA ALA A 145 -7.18 -7.14 -11.76
C ALA A 145 -7.98 -8.45 -11.59
N ALA A 146 -7.44 -9.58 -12.05
CA ALA A 146 -8.09 -10.89 -11.90
C ALA A 146 -8.27 -11.28 -10.43
N LEU A 147 -7.26 -11.06 -9.58
CA LEU A 147 -7.37 -11.34 -8.15
C LEU A 147 -8.35 -10.41 -7.43
N TYR A 148 -8.37 -9.12 -7.76
CA TYR A 148 -9.36 -8.19 -7.19
C TYR A 148 -10.79 -8.54 -7.59
N GLU A 149 -11.01 -8.92 -8.85
CA GLU A 149 -12.32 -9.35 -9.33
C GLU A 149 -12.80 -10.60 -8.59
N GLN A 150 -11.95 -11.62 -8.46
CA GLN A 150 -12.28 -12.82 -7.69
C GLN A 150 -12.55 -12.51 -6.21
N ALA A 151 -11.76 -11.63 -5.59
CA ALA A 151 -12.00 -11.19 -4.22
C ALA A 151 -13.34 -10.45 -4.08
N ALA A 152 -13.68 -9.58 -5.04
CA ALA A 152 -14.96 -8.87 -5.05
C ALA A 152 -16.15 -9.83 -5.15
N CYS A 153 -16.07 -10.84 -6.02
CA CYS A 153 -17.10 -11.89 -6.12
C CYS A 153 -17.24 -12.67 -4.81
N LEU A 154 -16.12 -13.07 -4.18
CA LEU A 154 -16.16 -13.84 -2.95
C LEU A 154 -16.78 -13.04 -1.79
N GLU A 155 -16.44 -11.76 -1.67
CA GLU A 155 -17.00 -10.89 -0.62
C GLU A 155 -18.48 -10.54 -0.90
N HIS A 156 -18.87 -10.43 -2.17
CA HIS A 156 -20.25 -10.28 -2.59
C HIS A 156 -21.10 -11.48 -2.15
N ASP A 157 -20.66 -12.69 -2.50
CA ASP A 157 -21.34 -13.94 -2.15
C ASP A 157 -21.42 -14.14 -0.63
N ALA A 158 -20.43 -13.64 0.10
CA ALA A 158 -20.41 -13.65 1.57
C ALA A 158 -21.24 -12.51 2.21
N GLY A 159 -21.79 -11.59 1.42
CA GLY A 159 -22.54 -10.42 1.90
C GLY A 159 -21.68 -9.37 2.63
N TYR A 160 -20.37 -9.37 2.41
CA TYR A 160 -19.44 -8.48 3.08
C TYR A 160 -19.14 -7.23 2.25
N LEU A 161 -20.07 -6.29 2.29
CA LEU A 161 -20.06 -5.06 1.47
C LEU A 161 -18.76 -4.25 1.57
N ARG A 162 -18.15 -4.15 2.76
CA ARG A 162 -16.91 -3.38 2.92
C ARG A 162 -15.73 -4.04 2.21
N GLY A 163 -15.63 -5.37 2.24
CA GLY A 163 -14.58 -6.11 1.52
C GLY A 163 -14.77 -6.04 0.02
N GLU A 164 -16.01 -6.18 -0.47
CA GLU A 164 -16.34 -5.99 -1.89
C GLU A 164 -15.99 -4.57 -2.36
N ALA A 165 -16.36 -3.53 -1.62
CA ALA A 165 -16.01 -2.14 -1.97
C ALA A 165 -14.49 -1.91 -2.04
N LEU A 166 -13.73 -2.48 -1.10
CA LEU A 166 -12.27 -2.41 -1.10
C LEU A 166 -11.64 -3.23 -2.23
N ALA A 167 -12.24 -4.35 -2.63
CA ALA A 167 -11.79 -5.13 -3.79
C ALA A 167 -12.05 -4.38 -5.10
N LEU A 168 -13.22 -3.75 -5.23
CA LEU A 168 -13.56 -2.91 -6.38
C LEU A 168 -12.66 -1.67 -6.48
N GLU A 169 -12.28 -1.05 -5.35
CA GLU A 169 -11.26 0.01 -5.33
C GLU A 169 -9.94 -0.44 -5.97
N GLY A 170 -9.43 -1.60 -5.55
CA GLY A 170 -8.22 -2.19 -6.13
C GLY A 170 -8.37 -2.55 -7.61
N LEU A 171 -9.51 -3.15 -7.99
CA LEU A 171 -9.83 -3.48 -9.38
C LEU A 171 -9.82 -2.23 -10.26
N GLY A 172 -10.50 -1.16 -9.83
CA GLY A 172 -10.51 0.11 -10.55
C GLY A 172 -9.11 0.67 -10.73
N ALA A 173 -8.27 0.62 -9.70
CA ALA A 173 -6.88 1.06 -9.79
C ALA A 173 -6.07 0.22 -10.80
N ALA A 174 -6.22 -1.11 -10.79
CA ALA A 174 -5.55 -1.99 -11.77
C ALA A 174 -6.05 -1.74 -13.21
N LEU A 175 -7.33 -1.45 -13.40
CA LEU A 175 -7.91 -1.10 -14.70
C LEU A 175 -7.36 0.22 -15.25
N VAL A 176 -7.09 1.21 -14.40
CA VAL A 176 -6.43 2.47 -14.81
C VAL A 176 -5.03 2.17 -15.36
N GLU A 177 -4.22 1.37 -14.65
CA GLU A 177 -2.87 0.98 -15.10
C GLU A 177 -2.88 0.18 -16.42
N LEU A 178 -3.99 -0.52 -16.71
CA LEU A 178 -4.23 -1.21 -17.98
C LEU A 178 -4.77 -0.28 -19.09
N GLY A 179 -4.92 1.02 -18.84
CA GLY A 179 -5.49 1.99 -19.78
C GLY A 179 -7.02 1.89 -19.94
N ARG A 180 -7.70 1.06 -19.14
CA ARG A 180 -9.15 0.80 -19.18
C ARG A 180 -9.91 1.81 -18.31
N VAL A 181 -9.65 3.10 -18.51
CA VAL A 181 -10.06 4.17 -17.60
C VAL A 181 -11.60 4.28 -17.44
N ASN A 182 -12.36 4.10 -18.53
CA ASN A 182 -13.83 4.17 -18.44
C ASN A 182 -14.41 3.04 -17.60
N GLU A 183 -13.86 1.83 -17.71
CA GLU A 183 -14.28 0.69 -16.90
C GLU A 183 -13.91 0.90 -15.43
N ALA A 184 -12.71 1.44 -15.16
CA ALA A 184 -12.29 1.82 -13.83
C ALA A 184 -13.26 2.82 -13.18
N LEU A 185 -13.71 3.83 -13.91
CA LEU A 185 -14.66 4.83 -13.40
C LEU A 185 -16.01 4.21 -13.01
N GLU A 186 -16.53 3.24 -13.78
CA GLU A 186 -17.76 2.52 -13.42
C GLU A 186 -17.56 1.64 -12.18
N VAL A 187 -16.42 0.96 -12.07
CA VAL A 187 -16.05 0.19 -10.88
C VAL A 187 -15.92 1.09 -9.64
N PHE A 188 -15.27 2.24 -9.77
CA PHE A 188 -15.16 3.21 -8.68
C PHE A 188 -16.52 3.75 -8.25
N LYS A 189 -17.44 4.06 -9.18
CA LYS A 189 -18.80 4.49 -8.82
C LYS A 189 -19.54 3.44 -7.98
N ARG A 190 -19.38 2.16 -8.30
CA ARG A 190 -19.94 1.06 -7.49
C ARG A 190 -19.35 1.05 -6.09
N ALA A 191 -18.02 1.09 -5.97
CA ALA A 191 -17.33 1.14 -4.67
C ALA A 191 -17.74 2.37 -3.84
N HIS A 192 -17.88 3.54 -4.47
CA HIS A 192 -18.34 4.77 -3.83
C HIS A 192 -19.75 4.62 -3.26
N ALA A 193 -20.69 4.09 -4.04
CA ALA A 193 -22.07 3.87 -3.60
C ALA A 193 -22.14 2.91 -2.40
N MET A 194 -21.26 1.91 -2.36
CA MET A 194 -21.17 0.99 -1.23
C MET A 194 -20.62 1.65 0.03
N PHE A 195 -19.55 2.45 -0.06
CA PHE A 195 -19.04 3.18 1.10
C PHE A 195 -20.04 4.22 1.62
N ALA A 196 -20.76 4.91 0.73
CA ALA A 196 -21.84 5.81 1.11
C ALA A 196 -22.97 5.08 1.84
N TYR A 197 -23.39 3.90 1.35
CA TYR A 197 -24.38 3.07 2.02
C TYR A 197 -23.92 2.61 3.41
N LEU A 198 -22.63 2.32 3.56
CA LEU A 198 -22.02 1.93 4.84
C LEU A 198 -21.79 3.11 5.80
N GLY A 199 -21.99 4.36 5.37
CA GLY A 199 -21.65 5.55 6.15
C GLY A 199 -20.16 5.64 6.47
N HIS A 200 -19.30 5.33 5.49
CA HIS A 200 -17.86 5.23 5.66
C HIS A 200 -17.12 6.36 4.91
N PRO A 201 -17.06 7.58 5.49
CA PRO A 201 -16.58 8.79 4.79
C PRO A 201 -15.12 8.70 4.34
N GLN A 202 -14.24 8.06 5.12
CA GLN A 202 -12.84 7.82 4.71
C GLN A 202 -12.75 6.94 3.45
N GLY A 203 -13.72 6.05 3.28
CA GLY A 203 -13.81 5.14 2.13
C GLY A 203 -14.31 5.89 0.90
N GLU A 204 -15.31 6.75 1.07
CA GLU A 204 -15.78 7.67 0.02
C GLU A 204 -14.64 8.58 -0.45
N ALA A 205 -13.92 9.22 0.45
CA ALA A 205 -12.77 10.07 0.13
C ALA A 205 -11.65 9.32 -0.62
N LEU A 206 -11.40 8.06 -0.26
CA LEU A 206 -10.45 7.20 -0.96
C LEU A 206 -10.89 6.97 -2.41
N ILE A 207 -12.17 6.66 -2.63
CA ILE A 207 -12.70 6.47 -3.98
C ILE A 207 -12.70 7.79 -4.76
N THR A 208 -13.07 8.91 -4.14
CA THR A 208 -13.03 10.24 -4.77
C THR A 208 -11.60 10.59 -5.24
N ARG A 209 -10.58 10.27 -4.43
CA ARG A 209 -9.17 10.39 -4.85
C ARG A 209 -8.88 9.54 -6.09
N ARG A 210 -9.33 8.29 -6.13
CA ARG A 210 -9.11 7.37 -7.27
C ARG A 210 -9.81 7.84 -8.54
N ILE A 211 -11.05 8.32 -8.42
CA ILE A 211 -11.79 8.94 -9.53
C ILE A 211 -11.03 10.17 -10.04
N GLY A 212 -10.54 11.02 -9.14
CA GLY A 212 -9.74 12.19 -9.48
C GLY A 212 -8.48 11.83 -10.29
N ALA A 213 -7.74 10.83 -9.85
CA ALA A 213 -6.56 10.32 -10.58
C ALA A 213 -6.93 9.79 -11.98
N ALA A 214 -7.93 8.92 -12.06
CA ALA A 214 -8.40 8.33 -13.33
C ALA A 214 -8.90 9.39 -14.33
N LEU A 215 -9.61 10.42 -13.85
CA LEU A 215 -10.02 11.55 -14.68
C LEU A 215 -8.82 12.35 -15.19
N GLY A 216 -7.75 12.46 -14.40
CA GLY A 216 -6.49 13.07 -14.79
C GLY A 216 -5.86 12.35 -15.97
N ASP A 217 -5.74 11.02 -15.87
CA ASP A 217 -5.17 10.16 -16.92
C ASP A 217 -6.02 10.17 -18.21
N ALA A 218 -7.34 10.34 -18.08
CA ALA A 218 -8.25 10.55 -19.21
C ALA A 218 -8.24 11.98 -19.79
N GLY A 219 -7.37 12.88 -19.29
CA GLY A 219 -7.29 14.27 -19.76
C GLY A 219 -8.43 15.18 -19.28
N ARG A 220 -9.30 14.72 -18.38
CA ARG A 220 -10.44 15.47 -17.83
C ARG A 220 -10.02 16.31 -16.62
N TYR A 221 -9.00 17.13 -16.81
CA TYR A 221 -8.23 17.75 -15.72
C TYR A 221 -9.01 18.65 -14.77
N GLN A 222 -10.04 19.35 -15.26
CA GLN A 222 -10.87 20.20 -14.40
C GLN A 222 -11.67 19.35 -13.41
N GLN A 223 -12.27 18.25 -13.88
CA GLN A 223 -13.00 17.32 -13.03
C GLN A 223 -12.05 16.58 -12.08
N ALA A 224 -10.88 16.17 -12.57
CA ALA A 224 -9.82 15.59 -11.75
C ALA A 224 -9.44 16.51 -10.57
N THR A 225 -9.21 17.80 -10.85
CA THR A 225 -8.87 18.80 -9.83
C THR A 225 -9.98 18.97 -8.80
N THR A 226 -11.26 18.99 -9.21
CA THR A 226 -12.39 19.07 -8.28
C THR A 226 -12.42 17.87 -7.33
N MET A 227 -12.32 16.65 -7.87
CA MET A 227 -12.35 15.43 -7.06
C MET A 227 -11.13 15.33 -6.14
N LEU A 228 -9.93 15.68 -6.61
CA LEU A 228 -8.73 15.67 -5.78
C LEU A 228 -8.81 16.72 -4.66
N LEU A 229 -9.37 17.91 -4.92
CA LEU A 229 -9.58 18.91 -3.88
C LEU A 229 -10.57 18.42 -2.81
N GLU A 230 -11.68 17.81 -3.23
CA GLU A 230 -12.69 17.24 -2.32
C GLU A 230 -12.08 16.15 -1.43
N ALA A 231 -11.36 15.20 -2.03
CA ALA A 231 -10.66 14.15 -1.28
C ALA A 231 -9.62 14.74 -0.31
N PHE A 232 -8.83 15.73 -0.74
CA PHE A 232 -7.85 16.40 0.13
C PHE A 232 -8.53 17.05 1.34
N GLN A 233 -9.65 17.74 1.15
CA GLN A 233 -10.39 18.40 2.21
C GLN A 233 -10.98 17.39 3.20
N SER A 234 -11.49 16.26 2.71
CA SER A 234 -12.00 15.19 3.59
C SER A 234 -10.87 14.61 4.46
N PHE A 235 -9.73 14.23 3.87
CA PHE A 235 -8.59 13.71 4.65
C PHE A 235 -7.94 14.76 5.57
N ALA A 236 -8.12 16.06 5.30
CA ALA A 236 -7.68 17.14 6.17
C ALA A 236 -8.50 17.26 7.46
N GLN A 237 -9.80 16.92 7.42
CA GLN A 237 -10.66 16.94 8.61
C GLN A 237 -10.21 15.91 9.66
N ASP A 238 -9.71 14.76 9.21
CA ASP A 238 -9.25 13.66 10.07
C ASP A 238 -7.74 13.68 10.33
N ASN A 239 -7.01 14.69 9.85
CA ASN A 239 -5.55 14.78 9.90
C ASN A 239 -4.85 13.52 9.31
N ASP A 240 -5.44 12.93 8.28
CA ASP A 240 -4.91 11.74 7.59
C ASP A 240 -3.82 12.16 6.59
N LEU A 241 -2.62 12.38 7.14
CA LEU A 241 -1.46 12.83 6.36
C LEU A 241 -1.04 11.82 5.28
N PHE A 242 -1.26 10.52 5.50
CA PHE A 242 -0.95 9.48 4.51
C PHE A 242 -1.80 9.65 3.26
N ASN A 243 -3.12 9.75 3.43
CA ASN A 243 -4.00 9.93 2.28
C ASN A 243 -3.89 11.33 1.67
N GLN A 244 -3.63 12.39 2.47
CA GLN A 244 -3.31 13.71 1.92
C GLN A 244 -2.05 13.70 1.03
N ALA A 245 -0.99 13.00 1.43
CA ALA A 245 0.20 12.82 0.60
C ALA A 245 -0.16 12.11 -0.72
N GLY A 246 -0.95 11.03 -0.65
CA GLY A 246 -1.45 10.32 -1.82
C GLY A 246 -2.27 11.22 -2.77
N VAL A 247 -3.15 12.09 -2.26
CA VAL A 247 -3.90 13.04 -3.08
C VAL A 247 -2.97 14.05 -3.75
N LEU A 248 -2.01 14.60 -3.01
CA LEU A 248 -1.06 15.58 -3.53
C LEU A 248 -0.16 15.01 -4.63
N LEU A 249 0.24 13.73 -4.52
CA LEU A 249 0.97 13.04 -5.58
C LEU A 249 0.17 13.01 -6.88
N GLU A 250 -1.08 12.56 -6.84
CA GLU A 250 -1.93 12.50 -8.05
C GLU A 250 -2.23 13.90 -8.60
N TRP A 251 -2.47 14.87 -7.72
CA TRP A 251 -2.73 16.23 -8.14
C TRP A 251 -1.50 16.90 -8.75
N ALA A 252 -0.30 16.59 -8.27
CA ALA A 252 0.93 17.06 -8.87
C ALA A 252 1.12 16.53 -10.30
N LYS A 253 0.82 15.25 -10.55
CA LYS A 253 0.85 14.68 -11.91
C LYS A 253 -0.08 15.44 -12.85
N VAL A 254 -1.32 15.67 -12.42
CA VAL A 254 -2.31 16.47 -13.16
C VAL A 254 -1.80 17.89 -13.42
N SER A 255 -1.26 18.56 -12.40
CA SER A 255 -0.68 19.91 -12.55
C SER A 255 0.50 19.94 -13.53
N ALA A 256 1.38 18.94 -13.49
CA ALA A 256 2.55 18.84 -14.36
C ALA A 256 2.16 18.69 -15.83
N VAL A 257 1.21 17.80 -16.14
CA VAL A 257 0.68 17.62 -17.51
C VAL A 257 0.02 18.90 -18.04
N GLN A 258 -0.56 19.72 -17.16
CA GLN A 258 -1.11 21.03 -17.53
C GLN A 258 -0.05 22.14 -17.69
N GLY A 259 1.25 21.82 -17.62
CA GLY A 259 2.34 22.80 -17.70
C GLY A 259 2.48 23.68 -16.45
N LYS A 260 1.81 23.34 -15.34
CA LYS A 260 1.87 24.08 -14.07
C LYS A 260 3.00 23.55 -13.19
N SER A 261 4.22 23.50 -13.72
CA SER A 261 5.39 22.85 -13.09
C SER A 261 5.69 23.38 -11.69
N GLN A 262 5.59 24.69 -11.46
CA GLN A 262 5.80 25.29 -10.13
C GLN A 262 4.75 24.84 -9.11
N ARG A 263 3.48 24.71 -9.53
CA ARG A 263 2.41 24.20 -8.67
C ARG A 263 2.63 22.73 -8.34
N ALA A 264 2.99 21.93 -9.35
CA ALA A 264 3.30 20.51 -9.17
C ALA A 264 4.48 20.32 -8.20
N LYS A 265 5.54 21.13 -8.31
CA LYS A 265 6.69 21.13 -7.39
C LYS A 265 6.25 21.34 -5.93
N ILE A 266 5.48 22.39 -5.65
CA ILE A 266 4.97 22.67 -4.29
C ILE A 266 4.10 21.50 -3.76
N GLN A 267 3.24 20.94 -4.61
CA GLN A 267 2.40 19.80 -4.24
C GLN A 267 3.24 18.57 -3.87
N LEU A 268 4.29 18.26 -4.65
CA LEU A 268 5.18 17.14 -4.40
C LEU A 268 6.08 17.35 -3.17
N GLU A 269 6.60 18.55 -2.95
CA GLU A 269 7.37 18.88 -1.75
C GLU A 269 6.51 18.70 -0.49
N THR A 270 5.25 19.11 -0.55
CA THR A 270 4.28 18.90 0.53
C THR A 270 3.97 17.41 0.72
N ALA A 271 3.75 16.67 -0.39
CA ALA A 271 3.53 15.23 -0.34
C ALA A 271 4.72 14.47 0.27
N ALA A 272 5.95 14.83 -0.12
CA ALA A 272 7.19 14.25 0.42
C ALA A 272 7.31 14.52 1.92
N LYS A 273 7.00 15.74 2.38
CA LYS A 273 6.99 16.08 3.80
C LYS A 273 5.99 15.23 4.59
N TYR A 274 4.75 15.09 4.09
CA TYR A 274 3.73 14.27 4.75
C TYR A 274 4.10 12.79 4.76
N ALA A 275 4.58 12.27 3.64
CA ALA A 275 5.06 10.90 3.51
C ALA A 275 6.21 10.60 4.50
N TYR A 276 7.17 11.52 4.63
CA TYR A 276 8.27 11.43 5.60
C TYR A 276 7.75 11.37 7.05
N LEU A 277 6.82 12.27 7.42
CA LEU A 277 6.28 12.34 8.78
C LEU A 277 5.56 11.05 9.20
N VAL A 278 4.86 10.40 8.27
CA VAL A 278 4.15 9.14 8.54
C VAL A 278 5.00 7.89 8.25
N GLY A 279 6.22 8.05 7.72
CA GLY A 279 7.12 6.95 7.38
C GLY A 279 6.76 6.17 6.12
N ALA A 280 5.98 6.75 5.21
CA ALA A 280 5.56 6.16 3.94
C ALA A 280 6.65 6.32 2.86
N ARG A 281 7.71 5.50 2.95
CA ARG A 281 8.86 5.53 2.04
C ARG A 281 8.48 5.33 0.57
N ALA A 282 7.42 4.55 0.28
CA ALA A 282 6.93 4.40 -1.09
C ALA A 282 6.44 5.72 -1.70
N MET A 283 5.67 6.49 -0.93
CA MET A 283 5.17 7.80 -1.36
C MET A 283 6.29 8.83 -1.43
N GLU A 284 7.26 8.78 -0.50
CA GLU A 284 8.44 9.63 -0.52
C GLU A 284 9.30 9.40 -1.78
N ALA A 285 9.52 8.14 -2.15
CA ALA A 285 10.24 7.76 -3.36
C ALA A 285 9.51 8.25 -4.61
N THR A 286 8.19 8.07 -4.65
CA THR A 286 7.33 8.55 -5.76
C THR A 286 7.39 10.07 -5.88
N ALA A 287 7.25 10.80 -4.76
CA ALA A 287 7.33 12.26 -4.75
C ALA A 287 8.69 12.74 -5.29
N SER A 288 9.77 12.09 -4.85
CA SER A 288 11.14 12.41 -5.25
C SER A 288 11.38 12.10 -6.73
N ALA A 289 10.88 10.98 -7.25
CA ALA A 289 10.98 10.68 -8.67
C ALA A 289 10.29 11.75 -9.54
N TRP A 290 9.10 12.17 -9.15
CA TRP A 290 8.36 13.24 -9.85
C TRP A 290 9.00 14.61 -9.71
N LEU A 291 9.56 14.96 -8.54
CA LEU A 291 10.35 16.19 -8.37
C LEU A 291 11.57 16.19 -9.29
N GLY A 292 12.24 15.05 -9.41
CA GLY A 292 13.33 14.85 -10.36
C GLY A 292 12.90 15.11 -11.81
N LYS A 293 11.83 14.46 -12.27
CA LYS A 293 11.25 14.66 -13.61
C LYS A 293 10.88 16.12 -13.89
N ILE A 294 10.30 16.81 -12.91
CA ILE A 294 9.96 18.24 -13.04
C ILE A 294 11.23 19.10 -13.09
N ALA A 295 12.24 18.80 -12.27
CA ALA A 295 13.51 19.52 -12.30
C ALA A 295 14.22 19.38 -13.65
N ILE A 296 14.18 18.20 -14.29
CA ILE A 296 14.64 18.01 -15.68
C ILE A 296 13.89 18.96 -16.62
N ALA A 297 12.55 18.97 -16.55
CA ALA A 297 11.72 19.83 -17.40
C ALA A 297 11.94 21.33 -17.18
N LEU A 298 12.49 21.72 -16.03
CA LEU A 298 12.83 23.10 -15.66
C LEU A 298 14.32 23.43 -15.88
N ASP A 299 15.12 22.51 -16.42
CA ASP A 299 16.58 22.66 -16.59
C ASP A 299 17.34 22.86 -15.25
N GLU A 300 16.80 22.32 -14.17
CA GLU A 300 17.36 22.36 -12.81
C GLU A 300 18.21 21.09 -12.53
N GLY A 301 19.28 20.88 -13.29
CA GLY A 301 20.05 19.62 -13.31
C GLY A 301 20.55 19.11 -11.94
N ALA A 302 21.03 20.00 -11.07
CA ALA A 302 21.49 19.63 -9.73
C ALA A 302 20.34 19.14 -8.82
N GLU A 303 19.17 19.76 -8.91
CA GLU A 303 17.98 19.35 -8.18
C GLU A 303 17.42 18.03 -8.74
N ALA A 304 17.44 17.86 -10.06
CA ALA A 304 17.06 16.62 -10.72
C ALA A 304 17.92 15.45 -10.22
N GLN A 305 19.25 15.61 -10.22
CA GLN A 305 20.18 14.60 -9.72
C GLN A 305 19.92 14.26 -8.25
N ARG A 306 19.73 15.28 -7.39
CA ARG A 306 19.45 15.09 -5.95
C ARG A 306 18.17 14.27 -5.73
N HIS A 307 17.09 14.65 -6.40
CA HIS A 307 15.78 14.02 -6.23
C HIS A 307 15.72 12.60 -6.81
N LEU A 308 16.26 12.39 -8.02
CA LEU A 308 16.29 11.06 -8.63
C LEU A 308 17.23 10.11 -7.87
N SER A 309 18.36 10.60 -7.33
CA SER A 309 19.26 9.77 -6.51
C SER A 309 18.56 9.27 -5.25
N HIS A 310 17.81 10.15 -4.57
CA HIS A 310 17.03 9.78 -3.40
C HIS A 310 15.91 8.77 -3.75
N ALA A 311 15.19 9.01 -4.83
CA ALA A 311 14.16 8.09 -5.33
C ALA A 311 14.74 6.71 -5.66
N CYS A 312 15.86 6.66 -6.40
CA CYS A 312 16.53 5.41 -6.80
C CYS A 312 16.95 4.59 -5.56
N GLN A 313 17.53 5.24 -4.55
CA GLN A 313 17.93 4.56 -3.31
C GLN A 313 16.75 3.91 -2.59
N LEU A 314 15.61 4.62 -2.50
CA LEU A 314 14.41 4.09 -1.86
C LEU A 314 13.77 2.97 -2.69
N LEU A 315 13.59 3.18 -4.00
CA LEU A 315 12.97 2.21 -4.92
C LEU A 315 13.78 0.90 -4.99
N THR A 316 15.11 1.00 -5.03
CA THR A 316 16.02 -0.15 -5.02
C THR A 316 15.86 -0.97 -3.73
N LYS A 317 15.82 -0.31 -2.57
CA LYS A 317 15.61 -0.99 -1.28
C LYS A 317 14.27 -1.71 -1.19
N MET A 318 13.23 -1.16 -1.82
CA MET A 318 11.89 -1.75 -1.86
C MET A 318 11.77 -2.88 -2.91
N GLY A 319 12.75 -3.04 -3.80
CA GLY A 319 12.68 -3.96 -4.93
C GLY A 319 11.60 -3.55 -5.95
N SER A 320 11.39 -2.25 -6.14
CA SER A 320 10.40 -1.72 -7.09
C SER A 320 10.95 -1.73 -8.52
N PRO A 321 10.17 -2.15 -9.53
CA PRO A 321 10.60 -2.06 -10.94
C PRO A 321 10.81 -0.62 -11.42
N GLN A 322 10.27 0.38 -10.72
CA GLN A 322 10.50 1.80 -11.04
C GLN A 322 11.94 2.24 -10.78
N ALA A 323 12.73 1.45 -10.03
CA ALA A 323 14.14 1.77 -9.77
C ALA A 323 14.93 1.87 -11.07
N ASP A 324 14.68 0.98 -12.03
CA ASP A 324 15.39 0.94 -13.31
C ASP A 324 15.10 2.19 -14.16
N GLU A 325 13.84 2.62 -14.22
CA GLU A 325 13.45 3.85 -14.93
C GLU A 325 14.14 5.09 -14.32
N VAL A 326 14.15 5.20 -12.99
CA VAL A 326 14.80 6.33 -12.30
C VAL A 326 16.31 6.29 -12.46
N GLN A 327 16.91 5.10 -12.48
CA GLN A 327 18.34 4.90 -12.71
C GLN A 327 18.75 5.34 -14.13
N MET A 328 17.96 4.98 -15.15
CA MET A 328 18.19 5.46 -16.52
C MET A 328 18.16 6.99 -16.61
N LEU A 329 17.19 7.64 -15.97
CA LEU A 329 17.11 9.11 -15.93
C LEU A 329 18.33 9.76 -15.23
N LEU A 330 18.91 9.10 -14.23
CA LEU A 330 20.14 9.58 -13.58
C LEU A 330 21.37 9.50 -14.49
N GLU A 331 21.47 8.42 -15.27
CA GLU A 331 22.56 8.20 -16.22
C GLU A 331 22.53 9.23 -17.35
N GLU A 332 21.34 9.57 -17.85
CA GLU A 332 21.15 10.61 -18.86
C GLU A 332 21.57 12.02 -18.39
N LEU A 333 21.47 12.31 -17.08
CA LEU A 333 21.87 13.60 -16.49
C LEU A 333 23.37 13.74 -16.27
N SER A 334 24.13 12.64 -16.28
CA SER A 334 25.58 12.63 -16.07
C SER A 334 26.30 12.05 -17.29
N PRO A 335 26.27 12.70 -18.47
CA PRO A 335 27.01 12.19 -19.62
C PRO A 335 28.51 12.17 -19.30
N ALA A 336 29.13 11.01 -19.56
CA ALA A 336 30.52 10.68 -19.28
C ALA A 336 31.54 11.67 -19.85
#